data_AF-A0A368G413-F1
#
_entry.id   AF-A0A368G413-F1
#
_cell.length_a   1.000
_cell.length_b   1.000
_cell.length_c   1.000
_cell.angle_alpha   90.00
_cell.angle_beta   90.00
_cell.angle_gamma   90.00
#
_symmetry.space_group_name_H-M   'P 1'
#
loop_
_entity.id
_entity.type
_entity.pdbx_description
1 polymer ?
#
loop_
_entity_poly.entity_id
_entity_poly.type
_entity_poly.pdbx_seq_one_letter_code
_entity_poly.pdbx_strand_id
1 'polypeptide(L)'
;MASDDSEKIDVGNGSFVNRFDYSPAEKSSIIWAVAIGTIVGTFPINYFYIKYGARWPFFISGMMSVCSTAFIPLAAQLGLPYLLFSRFVQGLAYAADFAAIGILCVRWAPLSQTCIFISVLTTFTPVSTVITNPLSGWLCESSLGWRSAYYIHATFGMFVFILWLICYRDDPQLHPSVSEKELAKIQKDKTQAHIERDSFVPYKVTDTFTVRQNGTDTSFRILSKTR
;
A
#
# COMPACT_ATOMS: atom_id res chain seq x y z
N MET A 1 -0.07 23.99 -9.15
CA MET A 1 1.30 24.35 -8.73
C MET A 1 1.91 25.34 -9.70
N ALA A 2 2.18 24.97 -10.96
CA ALA A 2 2.88 25.86 -11.91
C ALA A 2 2.09 27.13 -12.34
N SER A 3 0.77 27.15 -12.20
CA SER A 3 -0.09 28.30 -12.53
C SER A 3 -0.36 29.23 -11.33
N ASP A 4 0.23 28.97 -10.17
CA ASP A 4 -0.02 29.73 -8.94
C ASP A 4 0.91 30.94 -8.84
N ASP A 5 0.45 32.08 -9.33
CA ASP A 5 1.23 33.32 -9.40
C ASP A 5 1.35 34.09 -8.06
N SER A 6 0.83 33.53 -6.96
CA SER A 6 0.77 34.22 -5.66
C SER A 6 2.12 34.31 -4.92
N GLU A 7 3.09 33.44 -5.24
CA GLU A 7 4.42 33.37 -4.59
C GLU A 7 5.54 33.44 -5.63
N LYS A 8 5.63 34.56 -6.34
CA LYS A 8 6.76 34.84 -7.24
C LYS A 8 7.99 35.27 -6.46
N ILE A 9 9.13 34.67 -6.76
CA ILE A 9 10.43 35.03 -6.17
C ILE A 9 11.15 35.94 -7.16
N ASP A 10 11.65 37.08 -6.68
CA ASP A 10 12.55 37.94 -7.46
C ASP A 10 13.94 37.28 -7.54
N VAL A 11 14.41 37.02 -8.77
CA VAL A 11 15.70 36.36 -9.02
C VAL A 11 16.86 37.37 -9.02
N GLY A 12 16.62 38.62 -8.60
CA GLY A 12 17.65 39.66 -8.47
C GLY A 12 18.10 40.27 -9.80
N ASN A 13 17.42 39.93 -10.90
CA ASN A 13 17.65 40.48 -12.25
C ASN A 13 16.36 41.13 -12.82
N GLY A 14 15.39 41.46 -11.96
CA GLY A 14 14.10 42.02 -12.35
C GLY A 14 13.12 40.99 -12.95
N SER A 15 13.46 39.70 -12.93
CA SER A 15 12.59 38.60 -13.32
C SER A 15 11.94 37.97 -12.10
N PHE A 16 10.66 37.65 -12.23
CA PHE A 16 9.86 36.98 -11.22
C PHE A 16 9.63 35.53 -11.66
N VAL A 17 10.18 34.55 -10.93
CA VAL A 17 9.94 33.13 -11.21
C VAL A 17 8.94 32.58 -10.22
N ASN A 18 8.07 31.70 -10.72
CA ASN A 18 7.15 30.96 -9.86
C ASN A 18 7.96 30.00 -8.99
N ARG A 19 7.81 30.06 -7.66
CA ARG A 19 8.50 29.18 -6.71
C ARG A 19 8.28 27.68 -6.98
N PHE A 20 7.17 27.35 -7.64
CA PHE A 20 6.75 25.98 -7.93
C PHE A 20 7.04 25.57 -9.39
N ASP A 21 7.76 26.37 -10.16
CA ASP A 21 8.19 26.00 -11.51
C ASP A 21 9.46 25.13 -11.47
N TYR A 22 9.24 23.83 -11.30
CA TYR A 22 10.31 22.83 -11.28
C TYR A 22 10.80 22.50 -12.70
N SER A 23 12.11 22.38 -12.84
CA SER A 23 12.76 21.87 -14.05
C SER A 23 12.33 20.42 -14.35
N PRO A 24 12.47 19.95 -15.61
CA PRO A 24 12.16 18.56 -15.97
C PRO A 24 12.93 17.53 -15.13
N ALA A 25 14.19 17.85 -14.77
CA ALA A 25 15.01 17.00 -13.91
C ALA A 25 14.41 16.89 -12.50
N GLU A 26 14.02 18.01 -11.89
CA GLU A 26 13.42 18.03 -10.55
C GLU A 26 12.06 17.32 -10.53
N LYS A 27 11.21 17.54 -11.55
CA LYS A 27 9.94 16.80 -11.72
C LYS A 27 10.19 15.29 -11.78
N SER A 28 11.22 14.86 -12.50
CA SER A 28 11.61 13.45 -12.57
C SER A 28 12.10 12.95 -11.21
N SER A 29 12.92 13.71 -10.48
CA SER A 29 13.38 13.35 -9.14
C SER A 29 12.22 13.18 -8.15
N ILE A 30 11.20 14.04 -8.22
CA ILE A 30 9.98 13.94 -7.40
C ILE A 30 9.24 12.63 -7.65
N ILE A 31 9.15 12.19 -8.90
CA ILE A 31 8.54 10.89 -9.27
C ILE A 31 9.39 9.73 -8.78
N TRP A 32 10.71 9.78 -9.02
CA TRP A 32 11.64 8.73 -8.60
C TRP A 32 11.73 8.56 -7.08
N ALA A 33 11.56 9.63 -6.31
CA ALA A 33 11.54 9.55 -4.85
C ALA A 33 10.45 8.58 -4.35
N VAL A 34 9.27 8.57 -4.96
CA VAL A 34 8.19 7.62 -4.64
C VAL A 34 8.63 6.20 -5.00
N ALA A 35 9.20 5.99 -6.19
CA ALA A 35 9.63 4.66 -6.63
C ALA A 35 10.70 4.05 -5.72
N ILE A 36 11.70 4.85 -5.34
CA ILE A 36 12.76 4.42 -4.40
C ILE A 36 12.15 4.10 -3.02
N GLY A 37 11.25 4.96 -2.53
CA GLY A 37 10.52 4.72 -1.29
C GLY A 37 9.77 3.39 -1.31
N THR A 38 9.07 3.07 -2.40
CA THR A 38 8.34 1.81 -2.55
C THR A 38 9.26 0.59 -2.50
N ILE A 39 10.41 0.63 -3.18
CA ILE A 39 11.40 -0.46 -3.18
C ILE A 39 11.93 -0.68 -1.76
N VAL A 40 12.34 0.39 -1.09
CA VAL A 40 12.87 0.32 0.29
C VAL A 40 11.79 -0.17 1.26
N GLY A 41 10.56 0.30 1.10
CA GLY A 41 9.43 -0.05 1.96
C GLY A 41 8.97 -1.50 1.82
N THR A 42 9.20 -2.13 0.66
CA THR A 42 8.71 -3.48 0.37
C THR A 42 9.16 -4.51 1.42
N PHE A 43 10.45 -4.55 1.78
CA PHE A 43 10.97 -5.53 2.74
C PHE A 43 10.43 -5.35 4.17
N PRO A 44 10.55 -4.16 4.82
CA PRO A 44 10.09 -3.98 6.19
C PRO A 44 8.58 -4.15 6.31
N ILE A 45 7.80 -3.65 5.34
CA ILE A 45 6.35 -3.82 5.33
C ILE A 45 6.00 -5.32 5.26
N ASN A 46 6.57 -6.09 4.34
CA ASN A 46 6.29 -7.52 4.27
C ASN A 46 6.61 -8.26 5.58
N TYR A 47 7.72 -7.91 6.23
CA TYR A 47 8.05 -8.44 7.56
C TYR A 47 6.96 -8.12 8.60
N PHE A 48 6.49 -6.87 8.65
CA PHE A 48 5.42 -6.47 9.56
C PHE A 48 4.10 -7.18 9.27
N TYR A 49 3.78 -7.45 8.01
CA TYR A 49 2.57 -8.16 7.62
C TYR A 49 2.57 -9.62 8.07
N ILE A 50 3.70 -10.30 7.92
CA ILE A 50 3.87 -11.67 8.41
C ILE A 50 3.77 -11.69 9.94
N LYS A 51 4.44 -10.76 10.63
CA LYS A 51 4.51 -10.75 12.09
C LYS A 51 3.25 -10.24 12.78
N TYR A 52 2.60 -9.20 12.25
CA TYR A 52 1.51 -8.47 12.91
C TYR A 52 0.15 -8.59 12.20
N GLY A 53 0.08 -9.16 11.00
CA GLY A 53 -1.12 -9.19 10.17
C GLY A 53 -1.24 -7.94 9.31
N ALA A 54 -2.37 -7.76 8.61
CA ALA A 54 -2.60 -6.61 7.75
C ALA A 54 -3.20 -5.42 8.51
N ARG A 55 -4.00 -5.66 9.56
CA ARG A 55 -4.84 -4.64 10.19
C ARG A 55 -4.04 -3.42 10.65
N TRP A 56 -3.05 -3.63 11.52
CA TRP A 56 -2.24 -2.55 12.09
C TRP A 56 -1.18 -2.03 11.12
N PRO A 57 -0.38 -2.87 10.44
CA PRO A 57 0.62 -2.37 9.49
C PRO A 57 0.02 -1.55 8.34
N PHE A 58 -1.11 -1.97 7.77
CA PHE A 58 -1.78 -1.21 6.71
C PHE A 58 -2.30 0.14 7.22
N PHE A 59 -2.87 0.17 8.43
CA PHE A 59 -3.32 1.41 9.06
C PHE A 59 -2.16 2.39 9.29
N ILE A 60 -1.04 1.91 9.85
CA ILE A 60 0.14 2.76 10.13
C ILE A 60 0.73 3.31 8.83
N SER A 61 0.87 2.48 7.80
CA SER A 61 1.31 2.93 6.47
C SER A 61 0.36 3.95 5.87
N GLY A 62 -0.95 3.73 6.01
CA GLY A 62 -1.98 4.67 5.60
C GLY A 62 -1.89 6.03 6.29
N MET A 63 -1.71 6.03 7.62
CA MET A 63 -1.50 7.26 8.40
C MET A 63 -0.24 7.99 7.98
N MET A 64 0.85 7.26 7.74
CA MET A 64 2.11 7.83 7.22
C MET A 64 1.89 8.50 5.85
N SER A 65 1.12 7.88 4.95
CA SER A 65 0.74 8.46 3.66
C SER A 65 -0.10 9.73 3.82
N VAL A 66 -1.11 9.70 4.70
CA VAL A 66 -2.00 10.83 5.00
C VAL A 66 -1.21 12.02 5.55
N CYS A 67 -0.37 11.79 6.55
CA CYS A 67 0.48 12.83 7.14
C CYS A 67 1.42 13.43 6.10
N SER A 68 2.06 12.59 5.28
CA SER A 68 2.94 13.08 4.20
C SER A 68 2.16 13.91 3.17
N THR A 69 0.97 13.44 2.77
CA THR A 69 0.11 14.14 1.81
C THR A 69 -0.33 15.51 2.33
N ALA A 70 -0.73 15.60 3.60
CA ALA A 70 -1.09 16.86 4.25
C ALA A 70 0.12 17.80 4.41
N PHE A 71 1.33 17.25 4.50
CA PHE A 71 2.57 18.02 4.62
C PHE A 71 3.08 18.56 3.28
N ILE A 72 2.67 18.00 2.13
CA ILE A 72 3.13 18.43 0.80
C ILE A 72 3.00 19.95 0.55
N PRO A 73 1.86 20.61 0.84
CA PRO A 73 1.74 22.06 0.65
C PRO A 73 2.80 22.87 1.41
N LEU A 74 3.11 22.45 2.65
CA LEU A 74 4.15 23.07 3.47
C LEU A 74 5.55 22.70 2.98
N ALA A 75 5.77 21.44 2.62
CA ALA A 75 7.04 20.97 2.07
C ALA A 75 7.41 21.71 0.79
N ALA A 76 6.44 22.01 -0.09
CA ALA A 76 6.67 22.80 -1.29
C ALA A 76 7.12 24.23 -0.98
N GLN A 77 6.64 24.83 0.11
CA GLN A 77 7.12 26.13 0.58
C GLN A 77 8.53 26.03 1.17
N LEU A 78 8.83 24.99 1.96
CA LEU A 78 10.15 24.79 2.56
C LEU A 78 11.25 24.48 1.54
N GLY A 79 10.90 23.88 0.41
CA GLY A 79 11.77 23.67 -0.74
C GLY A 79 11.81 22.22 -1.23
N LEU A 80 12.52 22.00 -2.35
CA LEU A 80 12.58 20.71 -3.02
C LEU A 80 13.00 19.53 -2.11
N PRO A 81 14.01 19.63 -1.22
CA PRO A 81 14.41 18.50 -0.38
C PRO A 81 13.28 17.97 0.53
N TYR A 82 12.48 18.87 1.10
CA TYR A 82 11.33 18.50 1.94
C TYR A 82 10.22 17.85 1.11
N LEU A 83 10.01 18.33 -0.11
CA LEU A 83 9.07 17.73 -1.04
C LEU A 83 9.51 16.31 -1.44
N LEU A 84 10.79 16.11 -1.76
CA LEU A 84 11.36 14.80 -2.07
C LEU A 84 11.23 13.84 -0.88
N PHE A 85 11.51 14.30 0.34
CA PHE A 85 11.32 13.50 1.54
C PHE A 85 9.86 13.07 1.72
N SER A 86 8.91 14.00 1.55
CA SER A 86 7.48 13.69 1.63
C SER A 86 7.07 12.63 0.59
N ARG A 87 7.54 12.77 -0.66
CA ARG A 87 7.30 11.78 -1.72
C ARG A 87 7.91 10.42 -1.42
N PHE A 88 9.12 10.39 -0.86
CA PHE A 88 9.75 9.15 -0.42
C PHE A 88 8.93 8.45 0.66
N VAL A 89 8.41 9.19 1.65
CA VAL A 89 7.54 8.66 2.70
C VAL A 89 6.21 8.13 2.12
N GLN A 90 5.63 8.79 1.12
CA GLN A 90 4.46 8.26 0.40
C GLN A 90 4.80 6.95 -0.32
N GLY A 91 5.99 6.83 -0.92
CA GLY A 91 6.45 5.58 -1.52
C GLY A 91 6.57 4.43 -0.51
N LEU A 92 7.14 4.70 0.68
CA LEU A 92 7.21 3.72 1.76
C LEU A 92 5.82 3.20 2.15
N ALA A 93 4.85 4.11 2.27
CA ALA A 93 3.47 3.73 2.56
C ALA A 93 2.82 2.94 1.41
N TYR A 94 3.07 3.33 0.16
CA TYR A 94 2.52 2.67 -1.03
C TYR A 94 2.96 1.21 -1.18
N ALA A 95 4.15 0.86 -0.67
CA ALA A 95 4.60 -0.54 -0.62
C ALA A 95 3.65 -1.47 0.18
N ALA A 96 2.87 -0.90 1.13
CA ALA A 96 1.90 -1.65 1.93
C ALA A 96 0.66 -2.10 1.15
N ASP A 97 0.31 -1.41 0.06
CA ASP A 97 -0.89 -1.71 -0.73
C ASP A 97 -0.79 -3.11 -1.35
N PHE A 98 0.29 -3.39 -2.09
CA PHE A 98 0.46 -4.71 -2.74
C PHE A 98 0.68 -5.85 -1.74
N ALA A 99 1.36 -5.58 -0.62
CA ALA A 99 1.51 -6.55 0.48
C ALA A 99 0.15 -6.87 1.13
N ALA A 100 -0.72 -5.87 1.29
CA ALA A 100 -2.08 -6.06 1.77
C ALA A 100 -2.91 -6.89 0.81
N ILE A 101 -2.85 -6.62 -0.50
CA ILE A 101 -3.56 -7.44 -1.49
C ILE A 101 -3.14 -8.90 -1.35
N GLY A 102 -1.85 -9.19 -1.27
CA GLY A 102 -1.33 -10.55 -1.10
C GLY A 102 -1.88 -11.25 0.14
N ILE A 103 -1.75 -10.64 1.33
CA ILE A 103 -2.19 -11.28 2.58
C ILE A 103 -3.72 -11.42 2.65
N LEU A 104 -4.47 -10.45 2.12
CA LEU A 104 -5.93 -10.52 2.07
C LEU A 104 -6.37 -11.66 1.15
N CYS A 105 -5.71 -11.86 0.00
CA CYS A 105 -5.99 -13.01 -0.87
C CYS A 105 -5.76 -14.33 -0.13
N VAL A 106 -4.63 -14.47 0.57
CA VAL A 106 -4.29 -15.69 1.31
C VAL A 106 -5.32 -15.97 2.41
N ARG A 107 -5.73 -14.95 3.17
CA ARG A 107 -6.59 -15.12 4.34
C ARG A 107 -8.09 -15.16 4.00
N TRP A 108 -8.55 -14.24 3.16
CA TRP A 108 -9.97 -13.99 2.92
C TRP A 108 -10.51 -14.57 1.62
N ALA A 109 -9.68 -14.79 0.59
CA ALA A 109 -10.20 -15.34 -0.66
C ALA A 109 -10.37 -16.87 -0.58
N PRO A 110 -11.46 -17.44 -1.12
CA PRO A 110 -11.52 -18.87 -1.45
C PRO A 110 -10.45 -19.19 -2.51
N LEU A 111 -9.75 -20.33 -2.38
CA LEU A 111 -8.63 -20.68 -3.27
C LEU A 111 -9.03 -20.66 -4.75
N SER A 112 -10.22 -21.17 -5.08
CA SER A 112 -10.76 -21.21 -6.45
C SER A 112 -11.08 -19.82 -7.04
N GLN A 113 -11.18 -18.79 -6.21
CA GLN A 113 -11.56 -17.43 -6.61
C GLN A 113 -10.47 -16.39 -6.31
N THR A 114 -9.26 -16.84 -5.96
CA THR A 114 -8.12 -15.96 -5.64
C THR A 114 -7.85 -14.95 -6.75
N CYS A 115 -7.88 -15.37 -8.02
CA CYS A 115 -7.62 -14.47 -9.15
C CYS A 115 -8.67 -13.35 -9.26
N ILE A 116 -9.96 -13.67 -9.06
CA ILE A 116 -11.04 -12.66 -9.06
C ILE A 116 -10.81 -11.65 -7.92
N PHE A 117 -10.42 -12.15 -6.75
CA PHE A 117 -10.15 -11.32 -5.59
C PHE A 117 -8.97 -10.36 -5.83
N ILE A 118 -7.86 -10.85 -6.42
CA ILE A 118 -6.73 -10.02 -6.85
C ILE A 118 -7.17 -8.97 -7.87
N SER A 119 -7.95 -9.35 -8.89
CA SER A 119 -8.42 -8.42 -9.92
C SER A 119 -9.27 -7.30 -9.32
N VAL A 120 -10.22 -7.64 -8.45
CA VAL A 120 -11.06 -6.64 -7.75
C VAL A 120 -10.19 -5.73 -6.89
N LEU A 121 -9.29 -6.30 -6.09
CA LEU A 121 -8.41 -5.53 -5.21
C LEU A 121 -7.38 -4.67 -5.94
N THR A 122 -7.03 -4.97 -7.19
CA THR A 122 -6.08 -4.18 -7.99
C THR A 122 -6.78 -3.09 -8.82
N THR A 123 -8.09 -3.20 -9.01
CA THR A 123 -8.87 -2.24 -9.84
C THR A 123 -8.92 -0.83 -9.24
N PHE A 124 -8.60 -0.65 -7.96
CA PHE A 124 -8.57 0.68 -7.33
C PHE A 124 -7.59 1.65 -8.00
N THR A 125 -6.47 1.17 -8.57
CA THR A 125 -5.44 2.03 -9.18
C THR A 125 -5.99 2.86 -10.36
N PRO A 126 -6.60 2.26 -11.40
CA PRO A 126 -7.22 3.04 -12.47
C PRO A 126 -8.45 3.83 -12.00
N VAL A 127 -9.29 3.26 -11.14
CA VAL A 127 -10.52 3.93 -10.66
C VAL A 127 -10.21 5.20 -9.88
N SER A 128 -9.23 5.14 -8.97
CA SER A 128 -8.80 6.31 -8.20
C SER A 128 -8.29 7.41 -9.12
N THR A 129 -7.40 7.09 -10.07
CA THR A 129 -6.83 8.05 -11.02
C THR A 129 -7.91 8.77 -11.84
N VAL A 130 -8.94 8.05 -12.29
CA VAL A 130 -10.05 8.62 -13.07
C VAL A 130 -10.86 9.63 -12.25
N ILE A 131 -10.95 9.46 -10.93
CA ILE A 131 -11.71 10.35 -10.04
C ILE A 131 -10.83 11.51 -9.53
N THR A 132 -9.61 11.21 -9.09
CA THR A 132 -8.74 12.17 -8.41
C THR A 132 -8.15 13.20 -9.36
N ASN A 133 -7.85 12.83 -10.61
CA ASN A 133 -7.26 13.76 -11.58
C ASN A 133 -8.22 14.91 -11.95
N PRO A 134 -9.47 14.67 -12.38
CA PRO A 134 -10.43 15.76 -12.65
C PRO A 134 -10.74 16.58 -11.41
N LEU A 135 -10.92 15.93 -10.26
CA LEU A 135 -11.19 16.61 -8.99
C LEU A 135 -10.04 17.56 -8.61
N SER A 136 -8.79 17.09 -8.74
CA SER A 136 -7.61 17.92 -8.48
C SER A 136 -7.48 19.06 -9.48
N GLY A 137 -7.80 18.83 -10.76
CA GLY A 137 -7.84 19.88 -11.78
C GLY A 137 -8.84 20.98 -11.44
N TRP A 138 -10.08 20.61 -11.13
CA TRP A 138 -11.13 21.55 -10.72
C TRP A 138 -10.74 22.35 -9.46
N LEU A 139 -10.16 21.69 -8.46
CA LEU A 139 -9.68 22.38 -7.25
C LEU A 139 -8.54 23.34 -7.52
N CYS A 140 -7.64 23.01 -8.46
CA CYS A 140 -6.55 23.91 -8.85
C CYS A 140 -7.02 25.20 -9.52
N GLU A 141 -8.12 25.15 -10.28
CA GLU A 141 -8.72 26.32 -10.94
C GLU A 141 -9.63 27.13 -9.99
N SER A 142 -10.14 26.49 -8.94
CA SER A 142 -10.96 27.15 -7.93
C SER A 142 -10.17 28.17 -7.08
N SER A 143 -10.88 29.07 -6.41
CA SER A 143 -10.28 30.05 -5.49
C SER A 143 -9.54 29.43 -4.29
N LEU A 144 -9.75 28.14 -4.03
CA LEU A 144 -9.06 27.38 -2.97
C LEU A 144 -7.64 26.95 -3.37
N GLY A 145 -7.33 26.98 -4.67
CA GLY A 145 -6.04 26.64 -5.23
C GLY A 145 -5.61 25.19 -5.03
N TRP A 146 -4.41 24.87 -5.53
CA TRP A 146 -3.88 23.51 -5.57
C TRP A 146 -3.64 22.87 -4.18
N ARG A 147 -3.41 23.70 -3.15
CA ARG A 147 -3.14 23.24 -1.78
C ARG A 147 -4.35 22.50 -1.20
N SER A 148 -5.55 22.97 -1.53
CA SER A 148 -6.82 22.37 -1.08
C SER A 148 -6.98 20.91 -1.52
N ALA A 149 -6.50 20.56 -2.72
CA ALA A 149 -6.52 19.19 -3.22
C ALA A 149 -5.79 18.24 -2.26
N TYR A 150 -4.60 18.61 -1.79
CA TYR A 150 -3.85 17.78 -0.85
C TYR A 150 -4.57 17.59 0.48
N TYR A 151 -5.17 18.65 1.04
CA TYR A 151 -5.91 18.55 2.30
C TYR A 151 -7.19 17.73 2.18
N ILE A 152 -7.92 17.84 1.06
CA ILE A 152 -9.11 17.03 0.79
C ILE A 152 -8.73 15.55 0.67
N HIS A 153 -7.69 15.22 -0.09
CA HIS A 153 -7.21 13.84 -0.23
C HIS A 153 -6.70 13.28 1.10
N ALA A 154 -5.98 14.07 1.89
CA ALA A 154 -5.50 13.65 3.21
C ALA A 154 -6.66 13.40 4.19
N THR A 155 -7.67 14.27 4.21
CA THR A 155 -8.86 14.11 5.06
C THR A 155 -9.67 12.88 4.67
N PHE A 156 -9.88 12.67 3.36
CA PHE A 156 -10.55 11.48 2.86
C PHE A 156 -9.76 10.20 3.19
N GLY A 157 -8.45 10.21 2.97
CA GLY A 157 -7.57 9.09 3.32
C GLY A 157 -7.62 8.77 4.82
N MET A 158 -7.58 9.79 5.68
CA MET A 158 -7.72 9.62 7.14
C MET A 158 -9.00 8.86 7.49
N PHE A 159 -10.13 9.30 6.95
CA PHE A 159 -11.42 8.65 7.18
C PHE A 159 -11.42 7.18 6.72
N VAL A 160 -10.92 6.90 5.51
CA VAL A 160 -10.86 5.54 4.95
C VAL A 160 -9.99 4.62 5.80
N PHE A 161 -8.82 5.06 6.26
CA PHE A 161 -7.95 4.23 7.10
C PHE A 161 -8.50 4.05 8.52
N ILE A 162 -9.20 5.04 9.08
CA ILE A 162 -9.95 4.86 10.34
C ILE A 162 -11.04 3.79 10.16
N LEU A 163 -11.81 3.86 9.07
CA LEU A 163 -12.81 2.85 8.74
C LEU A 163 -12.16 1.46 8.59
N TRP A 164 -11.01 1.37 7.93
CA TRP A 164 -10.25 0.13 7.86
C TRP A 164 -9.94 -0.44 9.25
N LEU A 165 -9.43 0.39 10.17
CA LEU A 165 -9.08 -0.05 11.52
C LEU A 165 -10.31 -0.58 12.28
N ILE A 166 -11.47 0.02 12.07
CA ILE A 166 -12.73 -0.37 12.71
C ILE A 166 -13.30 -1.64 12.09
N CYS A 167 -13.39 -1.71 10.76
CA CYS A 167 -14.07 -2.77 10.02
C CYS A 167 -13.21 -4.01 9.81
N TYR A 168 -11.94 -3.87 9.42
CA TYR A 168 -11.11 -5.00 9.02
C TYR A 168 -10.62 -5.82 10.21
N ARG A 169 -10.62 -7.16 10.06
CA ARG A 169 -10.02 -8.11 10.99
C ARG A 169 -9.08 -9.03 10.22
N ASP A 170 -7.95 -9.39 10.84
CA ASP A 170 -6.96 -10.25 10.19
C ASP A 170 -7.47 -11.67 9.98
N ASP A 171 -8.26 -12.18 10.94
CA ASP A 171 -8.82 -13.52 10.90
C ASP A 171 -10.32 -13.46 10.57
N PRO A 172 -10.77 -14.09 9.46
CA PRO A 172 -12.19 -14.18 9.14
C PRO A 172 -13.00 -14.94 10.22
N GLN A 173 -12.38 -15.82 11.01
CA GLN A 173 -13.05 -16.54 12.11
C GLN A 173 -13.48 -15.62 13.24
N LEU A 174 -12.76 -14.52 13.44
CA LEU A 174 -13.02 -13.54 14.50
C LEU A 174 -13.90 -12.38 14.01
N HIS A 175 -14.37 -12.43 12.76
CA HIS A 175 -15.10 -11.34 12.16
C HIS A 175 -16.62 -11.52 12.37
N PRO A 176 -17.31 -10.57 13.04
CA PRO A 176 -18.71 -10.73 13.44
C PRO A 176 -19.70 -10.87 12.27
N SER A 177 -19.32 -10.38 11.08
CA SER A 177 -20.16 -10.46 9.88
C SER A 177 -19.93 -11.71 9.02
N VAL A 178 -18.97 -12.57 9.36
CA VAL A 178 -18.68 -13.79 8.58
C VAL A 178 -19.54 -14.93 9.08
N SER A 179 -20.38 -15.47 8.19
CA SER A 179 -21.22 -16.64 8.52
C SER A 179 -20.43 -17.94 8.50
N GLU A 180 -20.87 -18.96 9.25
CA GLU A 180 -20.23 -20.28 9.24
C GLU A 180 -20.15 -20.90 7.83
N LYS A 181 -21.18 -20.70 7.00
CA LYS A 181 -21.21 -21.16 5.61
C LYS A 181 -20.15 -20.48 4.76
N GLU A 182 -19.98 -19.17 4.94
CA GLU A 182 -18.96 -18.40 4.23
C GLU A 182 -17.55 -18.78 4.70
N LEU A 183 -17.36 -18.92 6.01
CA LEU A 183 -16.10 -19.37 6.59
C LEU A 183 -15.67 -20.74 6.05
N ALA A 184 -16.60 -21.70 5.99
CA ALA A 184 -16.35 -23.02 5.42
C ALA A 184 -15.94 -22.93 3.94
N LYS A 185 -16.51 -22.00 3.17
CA LYS A 185 -16.13 -21.75 1.77
C LYS A 185 -14.75 -21.11 1.64
N ILE A 186 -14.40 -20.18 2.53
CA ILE A 186 -13.08 -19.51 2.55
C ILE A 186 -11.98 -20.51 2.91
N GLN A 187 -12.22 -21.39 3.88
CA GLN A 187 -11.25 -22.36 4.37
C GLN A 187 -11.17 -23.64 3.53
N LYS A 188 -12.15 -23.88 2.65
CA LYS A 188 -12.17 -25.04 1.77
C LYS A 188 -10.87 -25.15 0.98
N ASP A 189 -10.28 -26.34 0.99
CA ASP A 189 -9.04 -26.70 0.29
C ASP A 189 -7.77 -25.97 0.79
N LYS A 190 -7.85 -25.14 1.85
CA LYS A 190 -6.68 -24.49 2.46
C LYS A 190 -5.97 -25.43 3.44
N THR A 191 -4.64 -25.43 3.41
CA THR A 191 -3.81 -26.15 4.40
C THR A 191 -3.97 -25.51 5.78
N GLN A 192 -3.79 -26.29 6.85
CA GLN A 192 -3.79 -25.80 8.23
C GLN A 192 -2.80 -24.63 8.44
N ALA A 193 -1.63 -24.65 7.79
CA ALA A 193 -0.67 -23.53 7.80
C ALA A 193 -1.18 -22.23 7.14
N HIS A 194 -2.13 -22.31 6.19
CA HIS A 194 -2.78 -21.14 5.59
C HIS A 194 -3.95 -20.62 6.44
N ILE A 195 -4.50 -21.47 7.31
CA ILE A 195 -5.60 -21.14 8.23
C ILE A 195 -5.03 -20.56 9.52
N GLU A 196 -4.03 -21.21 10.10
CA GLU A 196 -3.31 -20.78 11.29
C GLU A 196 -2.29 -19.68 10.94
N ARG A 197 -1.90 -18.88 11.94
CA ARG A 197 -0.92 -17.79 11.78
C ARG A 197 0.49 -18.24 12.17
N ASP A 198 0.79 -19.53 12.07
CA ASP A 198 2.13 -20.03 12.35
C ASP A 198 3.02 -19.91 11.11
N SER A 199 3.92 -18.94 11.18
CA SER A 199 4.83 -18.55 10.10
C SER A 199 6.11 -19.37 10.03
N PHE A 200 6.20 -20.51 10.74
CA PHE A 200 7.42 -21.32 10.70
C PHE A 200 7.38 -22.27 9.50
N VAL A 201 7.84 -21.78 8.34
CA VAL A 201 8.22 -22.64 7.22
C VAL A 201 9.70 -22.98 7.41
N PRO A 202 10.06 -24.20 7.84
CA PRO A 202 11.46 -24.59 7.99
C PRO A 202 12.13 -24.68 6.61
N TYR A 203 12.75 -23.59 6.16
CA TYR A 203 13.53 -23.54 4.90
C TYR A 203 14.73 -24.51 4.86
N LYS A 204 15.05 -25.15 5.99
CA LYS A 204 16.13 -26.15 6.12
C LYS A 204 15.66 -27.59 5.99
N VAL A 205 14.35 -27.84 5.78
CA VAL A 205 13.77 -29.19 5.68
C VAL A 205 13.00 -29.31 4.36
N THR A 206 13.64 -28.98 3.24
CA THR A 206 13.05 -29.14 1.91
C THR A 206 13.19 -30.57 1.36
N ASP A 207 13.93 -31.44 2.05
CA ASP A 207 14.25 -32.78 1.54
C ASP A 207 13.19 -33.84 1.85
N THR A 208 12.20 -33.53 2.70
CA THR A 208 11.18 -34.50 3.13
C THR A 208 9.78 -33.91 3.00
N PHE A 209 9.10 -34.23 1.89
CA PHE A 209 7.67 -33.99 1.76
C PHE A 209 6.93 -35.16 2.40
N THR A 210 6.27 -34.91 3.53
CA THR A 210 5.37 -35.89 4.16
C THR A 210 3.96 -35.60 3.69
N VAL A 211 3.42 -36.47 2.83
CA VAL A 211 2.01 -36.39 2.42
C VAL A 211 1.22 -37.30 3.34
N ARG A 212 0.33 -36.71 4.16
CA ARG A 212 -0.66 -37.48 4.93
C ARG A 212 -1.87 -37.79 4.06
N GLN A 213 -1.99 -39.03 3.60
CA GLN A 213 -3.23 -39.59 3.07
C GLN A 213 -3.68 -40.75 3.96
N ASN A 214 -4.96 -40.73 4.39
CA ASN A 214 -5.66 -41.87 5.00
C ASN A 214 -4.89 -42.67 6.07
N GLY A 215 -4.30 -41.99 7.06
CA GLY A 215 -3.73 -42.66 8.25
C GLY A 215 -2.43 -43.44 8.02
N THR A 216 -1.83 -43.37 6.84
CA THR A 216 -0.47 -43.87 6.57
C THR A 216 0.47 -42.70 6.25
N ASP A 217 1.46 -42.49 7.12
CA ASP A 217 2.51 -41.47 6.92
C ASP A 217 3.52 -41.98 5.87
N THR A 218 3.29 -41.63 4.59
CA THR A 218 4.25 -41.93 3.51
C THR A 218 5.22 -40.76 3.36
N SER A 219 6.48 -40.96 3.74
CA SER A 219 7.53 -39.95 3.62
C SER A 219 8.33 -40.14 2.34
N PHE A 220 8.33 -39.15 1.46
CA PHE A 220 9.15 -39.15 0.25
C PHE A 220 10.41 -38.30 0.50
N ARG A 221 11.58 -38.95 0.48
CA ARG A 221 12.89 -38.27 0.47
C ARG A 221 13.27 -37.95 -0.96
N ILE A 222 13.47 -36.67 -1.26
CA ILE A 222 14.11 -36.27 -2.52
C ILE A 222 15.60 -36.52 -2.34
N LEU A 223 16.11 -37.60 -2.94
CA LEU A 223 17.55 -37.82 -3.02
C LEU A 223 18.16 -36.72 -3.91
N SER A 224 18.71 -35.67 -3.30
CA SER A 224 19.53 -34.70 -4.01
C SER A 224 20.75 -35.44 -4.57
N LYS A 225 20.71 -35.75 -5.87
CA LYS A 225 21.85 -36.30 -6.58
C LYS A 225 22.79 -35.13 -6.88
N THR A 226 23.62 -34.76 -5.91
CA THR A 226 24.76 -33.88 -6.13
C THR A 226 25.71 -34.58 -7.10
N ARG A 227 25.99 -33.94 -8.23
CA ARG A 227 27.05 -34.31 -9.16
C ARG A 227 27.95 -33.10 -9.36
#